data_AF-A0A7J7J5B3-F1
#
_entry.id   AF-A0A7J7J5B3-F1
#
_cell.length_a   1.000
_cell.length_b   1.000
_cell.length_c   1.000
_cell.angle_alpha   90.00
_cell.angle_beta   90.00
_cell.angle_gamma   90.00
#
_symmetry.space_group_name_H-M   'P 1'
#
loop_
_entity.id
_entity.type
_entity.pdbx_description
1 polymer ?
#
loop_
_entity_poly.entity_id
_entity_poly.type
_entity_poly.pdbx_seq_one_letter_code
_entity_poly.pdbx_strand_id
1 'polypeptide(L)'
;MSIFVSLTDVPKLTEILKGADICFISTTTDFTAEKNVEVSEGLAIAEACKRACVPNVILSAHIHCEKTIGVPAKHYDAKAEVYQYIRNTLQMPVTMLNIPPLYEMFFDFLRPKINAEGNYELGELASADYS
;
A
#
# COMPACT_ATOMS: atom_id res chain seq x y z
N MET A 1 0.48 -22.93 8.73
CA MET A 1 1.34 -22.37 9.80
C MET A 1 1.19 -20.86 9.73
N SER A 2 0.72 -20.22 10.80
CA SER A 2 0.55 -18.76 10.85
C SER A 2 1.61 -18.18 11.77
N ILE A 3 2.31 -17.14 11.32
CA ILE A 3 3.37 -16.47 12.07
C ILE A 3 2.85 -15.07 12.42
N PHE A 4 2.95 -14.70 13.70
CA PHE A 4 2.59 -13.37 14.17
C PHE A 4 3.87 -12.54 14.35
N VAL A 5 4.01 -11.47 13.56
CA VAL A 5 5.17 -10.59 13.56
C VAL A 5 4.73 -9.16 13.24
N SER A 6 5.43 -8.18 13.81
CA SER A 6 5.26 -6.77 13.42
C SER A 6 5.97 -6.52 12.09
N LEU A 7 5.35 -5.76 11.19
CA LEU A 7 5.95 -5.38 9.91
C LEU A 7 7.12 -4.39 10.06
N THR A 8 7.36 -3.88 11.26
CA THR A 8 8.51 -3.03 11.60
C THR A 8 9.66 -3.80 12.27
N ASP A 9 9.49 -5.09 12.58
CA ASP A 9 10.51 -5.94 13.23
C ASP A 9 11.44 -6.57 12.18
N VAL A 10 12.37 -5.77 11.67
CA VAL A 10 13.30 -6.16 10.59
C VAL A 10 14.06 -7.47 10.89
N PRO A 11 14.63 -7.69 12.08
CA PRO A 11 15.34 -8.94 12.38
C PRO A 11 14.44 -10.18 12.23
N LYS A 12 13.22 -10.16 12.79
CA LYS A 12 12.31 -11.31 12.66
C LYS A 12 11.83 -11.50 11.23
N LEU A 13 11.51 -10.42 10.52
CA LEU A 13 11.16 -10.50 9.11
C LEU A 13 12.30 -11.11 8.28
N THR A 14 13.55 -10.73 8.57
CA THR A 14 14.72 -11.29 7.89
C THR A 14 14.79 -12.80 8.08
N GLU A 15 14.61 -13.29 9.32
CA GLU A 15 14.59 -14.73 9.60
C GLU A 15 13.45 -15.45 8.86
N ILE A 16 12.25 -14.86 8.79
CA ILE A 16 11.10 -15.44 8.10
C ILE A 16 11.33 -15.52 6.58
N LEU A 17 12.03 -14.52 6.01
CA LEU A 17 12.26 -14.40 4.57
C LEU A 17 13.46 -15.22 4.07
N LYS A 18 14.26 -15.83 4.96
CA LYS A 18 15.41 -16.65 4.56
C LYS A 18 14.98 -17.81 3.67
N GLY A 19 15.59 -17.90 2.49
CA GLY A 19 15.32 -18.95 1.51
C GLY A 19 14.10 -18.69 0.61
N ALA A 20 13.44 -17.53 0.73
CA ALA A 20 12.37 -17.16 -0.18
C ALA A 20 12.93 -16.71 -1.55
N ASP A 21 12.35 -17.22 -2.64
CA ASP A 21 12.71 -16.83 -4.01
C ASP A 21 12.11 -15.48 -4.41
N ILE A 22 10.93 -15.17 -3.87
CA ILE A 22 10.15 -13.97 -4.16
C ILE A 22 9.47 -13.48 -2.88
N CYS A 23 9.44 -12.16 -2.68
CA CYS A 23 8.60 -11.52 -1.67
C CYS A 23 7.54 -10.63 -2.34
N PHE A 24 6.26 -10.89 -2.05
CA PHE A 24 5.17 -10.00 -2.41
C PHE A 24 4.87 -9.05 -1.25
N ILE A 25 5.08 -7.76 -1.45
CA ILE A 25 4.90 -6.71 -0.46
C ILE A 25 3.57 -6.00 -0.74
N SER A 26 2.70 -5.99 0.26
CA SER A 26 1.48 -5.18 0.27
C SER A 26 1.29 -4.60 1.66
N THR A 27 1.10 -3.29 1.71
CA THR A 27 0.88 -2.50 2.91
C THR A 27 -0.45 -1.76 2.81
N THR A 28 -0.98 -1.28 3.93
CA THR A 28 -2.26 -0.60 3.96
C THR A 28 -2.10 0.77 4.61
N THR A 29 -2.68 1.78 3.99
CA THR A 29 -2.69 3.14 4.53
C THR A 29 -3.74 3.23 5.62
N ASP A 30 -3.34 3.72 6.79
CA ASP A 30 -4.29 4.26 7.76
C ASP A 30 -4.65 5.69 7.35
N PHE A 31 -5.88 5.89 6.90
CA PHE A 31 -6.40 7.20 6.50
C PHE A 31 -6.73 8.11 7.69
N THR A 32 -6.87 7.55 8.89
CA THR A 32 -7.24 8.26 10.11
C THR A 32 -6.04 8.77 10.90
N ALA A 33 -4.90 8.09 10.79
CA ALA A 33 -3.67 8.50 11.48
C ALA A 33 -3.01 9.71 10.80
N GLU A 34 -2.53 10.68 11.58
CA GLU A 34 -1.73 11.79 11.05
C GLU A 34 -0.42 11.30 10.42
N LYS A 35 0.25 10.35 11.06
CA LYS A 35 1.50 9.76 10.57
C LYS A 35 1.21 8.60 9.63
N ASN A 36 1.90 8.57 8.51
CA ASN A 36 1.80 7.47 7.57
C ASN A 36 2.73 6.31 7.95
N VAL A 37 2.23 5.39 8.76
CA VAL A 37 2.97 4.19 9.20
C VAL A 37 3.33 3.27 8.04
N GLU A 38 2.56 3.33 6.95
CA GLU A 38 2.70 2.47 5.79
C GLU A 38 4.10 2.53 5.16
N VAL A 39 4.68 3.74 5.08
CA VAL A 39 6.03 3.94 4.56
C VAL A 39 7.03 3.17 5.43
N SER A 40 6.95 3.34 6.76
CA SER A 40 7.88 2.68 7.69
C SER A 40 7.80 1.14 7.62
N GLU A 41 6.61 0.58 7.43
CA GLU A 41 6.41 -0.85 7.26
C GLU A 41 6.99 -1.34 5.93
N GLY A 42 6.69 -0.66 4.81
CA GLY A 42 7.21 -1.02 3.50
C GLY A 42 8.73 -0.97 3.44
N LEU A 43 9.34 0.05 4.04
CA LEU A 43 10.80 0.18 4.15
C LEU A 43 11.42 -0.94 5.01
N ALA A 44 10.79 -1.30 6.13
CA ALA A 44 11.26 -2.37 7.00
C ALA A 44 11.20 -3.75 6.31
N ILE A 45 10.13 -4.05 5.57
CA ILE A 45 10.01 -5.28 4.79
C ILE A 45 11.06 -5.32 3.67
N ALA A 46 11.28 -4.20 2.98
CA ALA A 46 12.30 -4.08 1.94
C ALA A 46 13.73 -4.33 2.48
N GLU A 47 14.06 -3.73 3.62
CA GLU A 47 15.31 -3.98 4.35
C GLU A 47 15.48 -5.46 4.72
N ALA A 48 14.41 -6.08 5.23
CA ALA A 48 14.42 -7.50 5.57
C ALA A 48 14.65 -8.39 4.34
N CYS A 49 14.01 -8.07 3.19
CA CYS A 49 14.23 -8.77 1.93
C CYS A 49 15.69 -8.65 1.47
N LYS A 50 16.29 -7.46 1.58
CA LYS A 50 17.71 -7.23 1.24
C LYS A 50 18.62 -8.10 2.09
N ARG A 51 18.40 -8.13 3.40
CA ARG A 51 19.22 -8.89 4.37
C ARG A 51 19.06 -10.39 4.21
N ALA A 52 17.86 -10.86 3.86
CA ALA A 52 17.59 -12.26 3.60
C ALA A 52 18.03 -12.71 2.19
N CYS A 53 18.59 -11.81 1.39
CA CYS A 53 19.01 -12.05 0.01
C CYS A 53 17.88 -12.54 -0.91
N VAL A 54 16.65 -12.03 -0.70
CA VAL A 54 15.50 -12.36 -1.56
C VAL A 54 15.79 -11.86 -2.99
N PRO A 55 15.81 -12.74 -4.01
CA PRO A 55 16.20 -12.35 -5.37
C PRO A 55 15.28 -11.36 -6.05
N ASN A 56 13.96 -11.49 -5.86
CA ASN A 56 12.96 -10.66 -6.53
C ASN A 56 11.88 -10.16 -5.56
N VAL A 57 11.53 -8.89 -5.68
CA VAL A 57 10.44 -8.27 -4.93
C VAL A 57 9.31 -7.89 -5.89
N ILE A 58 8.07 -8.18 -5.52
CA ILE A 58 6.88 -7.65 -6.17
C ILE A 58 6.21 -6.73 -5.17
N LEU A 59 5.99 -5.47 -5.53
CA LEU A 59 5.35 -4.50 -4.66
C LEU A 59 4.00 -4.09 -5.26
N SER A 60 2.93 -4.24 -4.48
CA SER A 60 1.64 -3.61 -4.77
C SER A 60 1.75 -2.11 -4.51
N ALA A 61 1.94 -1.34 -5.58
CA ALA A 61 2.27 0.08 -5.52
C ALA A 61 1.49 0.91 -6.54
N HIS A 62 1.53 2.23 -6.36
CA HIS A 62 0.97 3.19 -7.29
C HIS A 62 2.01 4.24 -7.69
N ILE A 63 1.63 5.10 -8.63
CA ILE A 63 2.41 6.27 -9.03
C ILE A 63 2.43 7.32 -7.93
N HIS A 64 3.47 8.14 -7.89
CA HIS A 64 3.57 9.25 -6.95
C HIS A 64 2.70 10.42 -7.45
N CYS A 65 1.44 10.48 -7.04
CA CYS A 65 0.46 11.47 -7.50
C CYS A 65 0.94 12.92 -7.28
N GLU A 66 1.47 13.24 -6.11
CA GLU A 66 1.91 14.61 -5.82
C GLU A 66 3.01 15.06 -6.78
N LYS A 67 4.03 14.22 -7.01
CA LYS A 67 5.12 14.53 -7.94
C LYS A 67 4.70 14.49 -9.41
N THR A 68 3.69 13.69 -9.75
CA THR A 68 3.31 13.45 -11.16
C THR A 68 2.29 14.46 -11.65
N ILE A 69 1.27 14.77 -10.84
CA ILE A 69 0.13 15.61 -11.23
C ILE A 69 -0.13 16.77 -10.25
N GLY A 70 0.68 16.94 -9.20
CA GLY A 70 0.54 18.02 -8.23
C GLY A 70 -0.59 17.84 -7.21
N VAL A 71 -1.21 16.64 -7.15
CA VAL A 71 -2.31 16.32 -6.24
C VAL A 71 -1.84 15.25 -5.26
N PRO A 72 -1.81 15.52 -3.94
CA PRO A 72 -1.40 14.54 -2.96
C PRO A 72 -2.45 13.45 -2.81
N ALA A 73 -2.01 12.20 -2.81
CA ALA A 73 -2.82 11.04 -2.51
C ALA A 73 -2.02 10.12 -1.57
N LYS A 74 -2.27 10.28 -0.26
CA LYS A 74 -1.49 9.66 0.84
C LYS A 74 -1.10 8.20 0.59
N HIS A 75 -2.07 7.38 0.18
CA HIS A 75 -1.91 5.96 -0.08
C HIS A 75 -1.13 5.63 -1.37
N TYR A 76 -1.19 6.50 -2.38
CA TYR A 76 -0.43 6.35 -3.62
C TYR A 76 1.02 6.79 -3.42
N ASP A 77 1.21 7.98 -2.83
CA ASP A 77 2.52 8.58 -2.63
C ASP A 77 3.39 7.71 -1.71
N ALA A 78 2.82 7.16 -0.62
CA ALA A 78 3.53 6.26 0.29
C ALA A 78 4.06 5.00 -0.40
N LYS A 79 3.23 4.35 -1.21
CA LYS A 79 3.63 3.15 -1.96
C LYS A 79 4.68 3.49 -3.01
N ALA A 80 4.59 4.66 -3.63
CA ALA A 80 5.57 5.14 -4.59
C ALA A 80 6.93 5.43 -3.91
N GLU A 81 6.94 5.99 -2.71
CA GLU A 81 8.16 6.18 -1.91
C GLU A 81 8.86 4.85 -1.61
N VAL A 82 8.10 3.84 -1.16
CA VAL A 82 8.65 2.49 -0.91
C VAL A 82 9.23 1.88 -2.19
N TYR A 83 8.51 1.99 -3.31
CA TYR A 83 9.02 1.51 -4.61
C TYR A 83 10.34 2.19 -5.00
N GLN A 84 10.40 3.52 -4.89
CA GLN A 84 11.58 4.31 -5.21
C GLN A 84 12.75 3.94 -4.30
N TYR A 85 12.51 3.70 -3.02
CA TYR A 85 13.54 3.27 -2.08
C TYR A 85 14.12 1.89 -2.45
N ILE A 86 13.28 0.89 -2.73
CA ILE A 86 13.74 -0.44 -3.15
C ILE A 86 14.58 -0.36 -4.42
N ARG A 87 14.11 0.40 -5.40
CA ARG A 87 14.74 0.52 -6.72
C ARG A 87 16.03 1.34 -6.69
N ASN A 88 16.00 2.51 -6.06
CA ASN A 88 17.07 3.50 -6.18
C ASN A 88 18.09 3.40 -5.03
N THR A 89 17.62 3.08 -3.82
CA THR A 89 18.48 3.03 -2.62
C THR A 89 19.01 1.62 -2.37
N LEU A 90 18.12 0.61 -2.30
CA LEU A 90 18.54 -0.79 -2.07
C LEU A 90 19.06 -1.48 -3.33
N GLN A 91 18.75 -0.91 -4.49
CA GLN A 91 19.13 -1.41 -5.82
C GLN A 91 18.74 -2.89 -6.00
N MET A 92 17.55 -3.25 -5.52
CA MET A 92 17.02 -4.61 -5.64
C MET A 92 16.12 -4.73 -6.89
N PRO A 93 16.09 -5.92 -7.52
CA PRO A 93 15.08 -6.21 -8.54
C PRO A 93 13.67 -6.09 -7.97
N VAL A 94 12.87 -5.17 -8.51
CA VAL A 94 11.50 -4.93 -8.05
C VAL A 94 10.54 -4.73 -9.22
N THR A 95 9.44 -5.48 -9.18
CA THR A 95 8.31 -5.32 -10.09
C THR A 95 7.20 -4.56 -9.39
N MET A 96 6.74 -3.47 -10.01
CA MET A 96 5.58 -2.72 -9.54
C MET A 96 4.30 -3.35 -10.08
N LEU A 97 3.38 -3.72 -9.18
CA LEU A 97 2.03 -4.12 -9.53
C LEU A 97 1.09 -2.95 -9.19
N ASN A 98 0.62 -2.25 -10.22
CA ASN A 98 -0.35 -1.17 -10.08
C ASN A 98 -1.77 -1.72 -10.24
N ILE A 99 -2.46 -1.88 -9.11
CA ILE A 99 -3.78 -2.49 -9.05
C ILE A 99 -4.84 -1.37 -9.15
N PRO A 100 -5.76 -1.39 -10.13
CA PRO A 100 -6.87 -0.43 -10.16
C PRO A 100 -7.85 -0.67 -8.99
N PRO A 101 -8.82 0.23 -8.77
CA PRO A 101 -9.89 -0.01 -7.80
C PRO A 101 -10.51 -1.41 -7.98
N LEU A 102 -10.58 -2.15 -6.88
CA LEU A 102 -11.09 -3.53 -6.85
C LEU A 102 -12.62 -3.54 -6.94
N TYR A 103 -13.19 -4.57 -7.58
CA TYR A 103 -14.65 -4.69 -7.66
C TYR A 103 -15.30 -4.86 -6.28
N GLU A 104 -14.56 -5.41 -5.31
CA GLU A 104 -14.97 -5.55 -3.92
C GLU A 104 -15.32 -4.20 -3.27
N MET A 105 -14.78 -3.10 -3.79
CA MET A 105 -15.10 -1.74 -3.30
C MET A 105 -16.58 -1.39 -3.51
N PHE A 106 -17.26 -1.97 -4.51
CA PHE A 106 -18.70 -1.81 -4.71
C PHE A 106 -19.55 -2.52 -3.65
N PHE A 107 -18.95 -3.37 -2.81
CA PHE A 107 -19.64 -3.93 -1.65
C PHE A 107 -19.51 -3.04 -0.41
N ASP A 108 -18.65 -2.03 -0.41
CA ASP A 108 -18.36 -1.18 0.74
C ASP A 108 -18.48 0.31 0.39
N PHE A 109 -17.36 1.05 0.29
CA PHE A 109 -17.41 2.51 0.16
C PHE A 109 -17.91 3.03 -1.20
N LEU A 110 -17.82 2.23 -2.28
CA LEU A 110 -18.45 2.54 -3.58
C LEU A 110 -19.80 1.86 -3.74
N ARG A 111 -20.43 1.36 -2.66
CA ARG A 111 -21.73 0.70 -2.76
C ARG A 111 -22.77 1.63 -3.39
N PRO A 112 -23.42 1.22 -4.50
CA PRO A 112 -24.50 2.00 -5.09
C PRO A 112 -25.64 2.18 -4.10
N LYS A 113 -26.12 3.42 -3.96
CA LYS A 113 -27.29 3.78 -3.15
C LYS A 113 -28.31 4.48 -4.03
N ILE A 114 -29.59 4.25 -3.77
CA ILE A 114 -30.68 4.93 -4.48
C ILE A 114 -30.98 6.23 -3.73
N ASN A 115 -30.95 7.35 -4.44
CA ASN A 115 -31.29 8.66 -3.89
C ASN A 115 -32.82 8.91 -3.89
N ALA A 116 -33.28 10.04 -3.36
CA ALA A 116 -34.71 10.37 -3.28
C ALA A 116 -35.40 10.48 -4.64
N GLU A 117 -34.64 10.72 -5.72
CA GLU A 117 -35.12 10.84 -7.09
C GLU A 117 -35.17 9.49 -7.82
N GLY A 118 -34.74 8.39 -7.17
CA GLY A 118 -34.65 7.06 -7.77
C GLY A 118 -33.39 6.81 -8.60
N ASN A 119 -32.41 7.72 -8.57
CA ASN A 119 -31.13 7.58 -9.26
C ASN A 119 -30.12 6.81 -8.40
N TYR A 120 -29.18 6.11 -9.04
CA TYR A 120 -28.08 5.44 -8.36
C TYR A 120 -26.88 6.38 -8.19
N GLU A 121 -26.37 6.46 -6.97
CA GLU A 121 -25.16 7.21 -6.61
C GLU A 121 -24.12 6.26 -5.99
N LEU A 122 -22.84 6.53 -6.27
CA LEU A 122 -21.71 5.79 -5.68
C LEU A 122 -21.12 6.62 -4.53
N GLY A 123 -20.93 6.03 -3.36
CA GLY A 123 -20.21 6.68 -2.24
C GLY A 123 -20.93 6.69 -0.89
N GLU A 124 -20.30 7.28 0.11
CA GLU A 124 -21.03 7.87 1.24
C GLU A 124 -21.90 9.01 0.70
N LEU A 125 -23.19 9.02 1.06
CA LEU A 125 -23.99 10.24 0.92
C LEU A 125 -23.18 11.31 1.64
N ALA A 126 -22.77 12.36 0.94
CA ALA A 126 -22.24 13.54 1.61
C ALA A 126 -23.28 13.91 2.67
N SER A 127 -23.00 13.65 3.94
CA SER A 127 -23.67 14.36 5.00
C SER A 127 -23.31 15.81 4.72
N ALA A 128 -24.31 16.57 4.28
CA ALA A 128 -24.36 17.99 4.54
C ALA A 128 -23.89 18.19 6.00
N ASP A 129 -23.04 19.20 6.18
CA ASP A 129 -22.44 19.67 7.44
C ASP A 129 -20.94 19.43 7.57
N TYR A 130 -20.17 20.21 6.79
CA TYR A 130 -18.94 20.81 7.32
C TYR A 130 -19.31 22.21 7.82
N SER A 131 -19.61 22.30 9.11
CA SER A 131 -19.64 23.54 9.90
C SER A 131 -18.27 23.86 10.44
#